data_AF-A0A7Y7H5Q1-F1
#
_entry.id   AF-A0A7Y7H5Q1-F1
#
_cell.length_a   1.000
_cell.length_b   1.000
_cell.length_c   1.000
_cell.angle_alpha   90.00
_cell.angle_beta   90.00
_cell.angle_gamma   90.00
#
_symmetry.space_group_name_H-M   'P 1'
#
loop_
_entity.id
_entity.type
_entity.pdbx_description
1 polymer ?
#
loop_
_entity_poly.entity_id
_entity_poly.type
_entity_poly.pdbx_seq_one_letter_code
_entity_poly.pdbx_strand_id
1 'polypeptide(L)'
;MNSYTLLQICLFMHLTGLTLMAGTDIVEFVAFRSILKTYQTNKDAAVHQIGILSRFSVLLLIGGILLVLSGIGFLIITHNAFGNQLWFKIKMIFVLGLVLNGMLMGQKSGNGLKQSLTTGNNVKAQQVEDAIRTMIRFHFIQLCIFFIVVLMAVFKFN
;
A
#
# COMPACT_ATOMS: atom_id res chain seq x y z
N MET A 1 32.24 6.16 -0.31
CA MET A 1 31.25 6.46 0.75
C MET A 1 31.47 5.51 1.91
N ASN A 2 31.40 5.98 3.16
CA ASN A 2 31.56 5.12 4.33
C ASN A 2 30.32 4.21 4.47
N SER A 3 30.50 2.94 4.88
CA SER A 3 29.42 1.97 5.08
C SER A 3 28.34 2.49 6.03
N TYR A 4 28.73 3.30 7.01
CA TYR A 4 27.80 3.98 7.92
C TYR A 4 26.85 4.94 7.21
N THR A 5 27.36 5.76 6.29
CA THR A 5 26.55 6.71 5.50
C THR A 5 25.59 5.98 4.57
N LEU A 6 26.04 4.88 3.95
CA LEU A 6 25.18 4.01 3.12
C LEU A 6 24.03 3.43 3.95
N LEU A 7 24.31 2.93 5.15
CA LEU A 7 23.30 2.39 6.06
C LEU A 7 22.24 3.45 6.44
N GLN A 8 22.67 4.67 6.73
CA GLN A 8 21.76 5.78 7.04
C GLN A 8 20.87 6.17 5.85
N ILE A 9 21.43 6.19 4.63
CA ILE A 9 20.65 6.43 3.42
C ILE A 9 19.61 5.32 3.22
N CYS A 10 19.99 4.05 3.42
CA CYS A 10 19.04 2.94 3.37
C CYS A 10 17.93 3.08 4.42
N LEU A 11 18.25 3.48 5.66
CA LEU A 11 17.24 3.74 6.72
C LEU A 11 16.28 4.84 6.33
N PHE A 12 16.82 5.96 5.85
CA PHE A 12 16.02 7.08 5.41
C PHE A 12 15.09 6.68 4.26
N MET A 13 15.63 6.00 3.25
CA MET A 13 14.85 5.55 2.09
C MET A 13 13.78 4.54 2.48
N HIS A 14 14.08 3.61 3.40
CA HIS A 14 13.13 2.62 3.88
C HIS A 14 11.99 3.26 4.67
N LEU A 15 12.30 4.18 5.59
CA LEU A 15 11.29 4.88 6.38
C LEU A 15 10.43 5.79 5.49
N THR A 16 11.04 6.44 4.51
CA THR A 16 10.32 7.26 3.52
C THR A 16 9.37 6.39 2.70
N GLY A 17 9.84 5.26 2.18
CA GLY A 17 8.99 4.32 1.44
C GLY A 17 7.82 3.79 2.27
N LEU A 18 8.08 3.43 3.54
CA LEU A 18 7.04 2.98 4.47
C LEU A 18 6.00 4.06 4.75
N THR A 19 6.46 5.28 5.04
CA THR A 19 5.59 6.43 5.34
C THR A 19 4.74 6.79 4.14
N LEU A 20 5.33 6.75 2.94
CA LEU A 20 4.65 7.09 1.70
C LEU A 20 3.58 6.04 1.36
N MET A 21 3.87 4.75 1.51
CA MET A 21 2.86 3.71 1.30
C MET A 21 1.76 3.75 2.36
N ALA A 22 2.11 3.81 3.64
CA ALA A 22 1.13 3.85 4.73
C ALA A 22 0.25 5.11 4.65
N GLY A 23 0.84 6.27 4.34
CA GLY A 23 0.09 7.52 4.15
C GLY A 23 -0.86 7.44 2.97
N THR A 24 -0.43 6.83 1.86
CA THR A 24 -1.29 6.64 0.67
C THR A 24 -2.46 5.71 0.99
N ASP A 25 -2.22 4.60 1.70
CA ASP A 25 -3.28 3.69 2.15
C ASP A 25 -4.32 4.35 3.04
N ILE A 26 -3.90 5.24 3.97
CA ILE A 26 -4.83 6.00 4.81
C ILE A 26 -5.73 6.88 3.93
N VAL A 27 -5.13 7.59 2.98
CA VAL A 27 -5.87 8.46 2.06
C VAL A 27 -6.84 7.65 1.20
N GLU A 28 -6.40 6.53 0.63
CA GLU A 28 -7.24 5.65 -0.18
C GLU A 28 -8.37 5.02 0.64
N PHE A 29 -8.10 4.57 1.88
CA PHE A 29 -9.13 4.05 2.79
C PHE A 29 -10.23 5.08 3.08
N VAL A 30 -9.84 6.32 3.43
CA VAL A 30 -10.79 7.41 3.70
C VAL A 30 -11.55 7.78 2.43
N ALA A 31 -10.86 7.87 1.28
CA ALA A 31 -11.47 8.18 0.01
C ALA A 31 -12.49 7.13 -0.42
N PHE A 32 -12.16 5.83 -0.37
CA PHE A 32 -13.11 4.76 -0.72
C PHE A 32 -14.33 4.73 0.20
N ARG A 33 -14.17 5.04 1.49
CA ARG A 33 -15.30 5.19 2.42
C ARG A 33 -16.20 6.38 2.05
N SER A 34 -15.60 7.48 1.60
CA SER A 34 -16.33 8.66 1.11
C SER A 34 -17.05 8.39 -0.22
N ILE A 35 -16.38 7.69 -1.14
CA ILE A 35 -16.92 7.25 -2.43
C ILE A 35 -18.12 6.33 -2.21
N LEU A 36 -18.05 5.39 -1.27
CA LEU A 36 -19.17 4.50 -0.95
C LEU A 36 -20.42 5.28 -0.54
N LYS A 37 -20.27 6.30 0.32
CA LYS A 37 -21.39 7.17 0.72
C LYS A 37 -21.90 7.99 -0.46
N THR A 38 -20.99 8.58 -1.24
CA THR A 38 -21.35 9.39 -2.41
C THR A 38 -22.08 8.54 -3.45
N TYR A 39 -21.66 7.30 -3.69
CA TYR A 39 -22.27 6.38 -4.66
C TYR A 39 -23.73 6.05 -4.33
N GLN A 40 -24.08 5.99 -3.04
CA GLN A 40 -25.45 5.76 -2.57
C GLN A 40 -26.37 6.97 -2.83
N THR A 41 -25.83 8.17 -3.00
CA THR A 41 -26.60 9.42 -3.20
C THR A 41 -26.51 9.94 -4.64
N ASN A 42 -25.32 9.92 -5.25
CA ASN A 42 -25.03 10.42 -6.59
C ASN A 42 -23.90 9.59 -7.24
N LYS A 43 -24.29 8.75 -8.20
CA LYS A 43 -23.38 7.80 -8.87
C LYS A 43 -22.34 8.51 -9.73
N ASP A 44 -22.72 9.57 -10.45
CA ASP A 44 -21.82 10.30 -11.36
C ASP A 44 -20.71 11.04 -10.61
N ALA A 45 -21.06 11.63 -9.45
CA ALA A 45 -20.08 12.25 -8.57
C ALA A 45 -19.06 11.24 -8.01
N ALA A 46 -19.49 10.02 -7.70
CA ALA A 46 -18.61 8.95 -7.23
C ALA A 46 -17.64 8.46 -8.33
N VAL A 47 -18.07 8.40 -9.59
CA VAL A 47 -17.20 8.02 -10.72
C VAL A 47 -16.05 9.02 -10.89
N HIS A 48 -16.34 10.32 -10.78
CA HIS A 48 -15.30 11.36 -10.88
C HIS A 48 -14.25 11.24 -9.78
N GLN A 49 -14.67 10.92 -8.55
CA GLN A 49 -13.76 10.73 -7.41
C GLN A 49 -12.80 9.54 -7.59
N ILE A 50 -13.29 8.42 -8.15
CA ILE A 50 -12.45 7.24 -8.42
C ILE A 50 -11.34 7.58 -9.43
N GLY A 51 -11.63 8.40 -10.43
CA GLY A 51 -10.65 8.85 -11.42
C GLY A 51 -9.46 9.59 -10.79
N ILE A 52 -9.72 10.43 -9.78
CA ILE A 52 -8.68 11.13 -9.03
C ILE A 52 -7.84 10.15 -8.21
N LEU A 53 -8.50 9.16 -7.59
CA LEU A 53 -7.84 8.20 -6.71
C LEU A 53 -6.80 7.34 -7.42
N SER A 54 -7.02 7.03 -8.71
CA SER A 54 -6.06 6.26 -9.53
C SER A 54 -4.65 6.88 -9.63
N ARG A 55 -4.50 8.19 -9.37
CA ARG A 55 -3.19 8.85 -9.37
C ARG A 55 -2.35 8.50 -8.15
N PHE A 56 -2.97 8.12 -7.04
CA PHE A 56 -2.29 7.73 -5.81
C PHE A 56 -1.56 6.39 -5.94
N SER A 57 -1.95 5.54 -6.90
CA SER A 57 -1.23 4.30 -7.20
C SER A 57 0.23 4.51 -7.61
N VAL A 58 0.58 5.68 -8.17
CA VAL A 58 1.97 6.03 -8.47
C VAL A 58 2.79 6.22 -7.19
N LEU A 59 2.19 6.83 -6.16
CA LEU A 59 2.81 6.98 -4.85
C LEU A 59 3.07 5.61 -4.23
N LEU A 60 2.08 4.70 -4.22
CA LEU A 60 2.28 3.32 -3.75
C LEU A 60 3.44 2.61 -4.46
N LEU A 61 3.53 2.76 -5.79
CA LEU A 61 4.63 2.18 -6.57
C LEU A 61 6.00 2.74 -6.14
N ILE A 62 6.12 4.07 -6.04
CA ILE A 62 7.36 4.73 -5.62
C ILE A 62 7.75 4.26 -4.21
N GLY A 63 6.81 4.29 -3.27
CA GLY A 63 7.05 3.85 -1.89
C GLY A 63 7.48 2.38 -1.81
N GLY A 64 6.87 1.52 -2.62
CA GLY A 64 7.23 0.11 -2.72
C GLY A 64 8.64 -0.12 -3.27
N ILE A 65 9.03 0.60 -4.32
CA ILE A 65 10.39 0.54 -4.87
C ILE A 65 11.41 0.99 -3.82
N LEU A 66 11.14 2.11 -3.12
CA LEU A 66 12.01 2.58 -2.04
C LEU A 66 12.18 1.53 -0.94
N LEU A 67 11.09 0.87 -0.52
CA LEU A 67 11.12 -0.16 0.51
C LEU A 67 11.93 -1.40 0.10
N VAL A 68 11.74 -1.88 -1.13
CA VAL A 68 12.44 -3.07 -1.62
C VAL A 68 13.93 -2.79 -1.79
N LEU A 69 14.29 -1.70 -2.46
CA LEU A 69 15.70 -1.35 -2.71
C LEU A 69 16.45 -1.10 -1.40
N SER A 70 15.83 -0.38 -0.45
CA SER A 70 16.44 -0.13 0.86
C SER A 70 16.55 -1.40 1.71
N GLY A 71 15.54 -2.27 1.68
CA GLY A 71 15.54 -3.56 2.37
C GLY A 71 16.66 -4.48 1.90
N ILE A 72 16.87 -4.57 0.58
CA ILE A 72 17.99 -5.30 -0.03
C ILE A 72 19.34 -4.66 0.37
N GLY A 73 19.40 -3.32 0.34
CA GLY A 73 20.59 -2.57 0.77
C GLY A 73 21.03 -2.92 2.20
N PHE A 74 20.08 -3.07 3.14
CA PHE A 74 20.39 -3.51 4.51
C PHE A 74 21.04 -4.87 4.57
N LEU A 75 20.50 -5.84 3.84
CA LEU A 75 20.99 -7.21 3.84
C LEU A 75 22.42 -7.29 3.32
N ILE A 76 22.72 -6.54 2.25
CA ILE A 76 24.04 -6.49 1.64
C ILE A 76 25.04 -5.80 2.58
N ILE A 77 24.72 -4.60 3.08
CA ILE A 77 25.64 -3.80 3.90
C ILE A 77 25.98 -4.51 5.22
N THR A 78 24.98 -5.16 5.83
CA THR A 78 25.15 -5.83 7.12
C THR A 78 25.65 -7.27 7.01
N HIS A 79 26.03 -7.73 5.80
CA HIS A 79 26.49 -9.10 5.56
C HIS A 79 25.51 -10.14 6.16
N ASN A 80 24.21 -9.89 6.00
CA ASN A 80 23.12 -10.72 6.52
C ASN A 80 23.02 -10.81 8.06
N ALA A 81 23.72 -9.97 8.83
CA ALA A 81 23.64 -9.96 10.28
C ALA A 81 22.21 -9.68 10.78
N PHE A 82 21.51 -8.72 10.16
CA PHE A 82 20.08 -8.50 10.43
C PHE A 82 19.20 -9.62 9.88
N GLY A 83 19.62 -10.26 8.77
CA GLY A 83 18.90 -11.37 8.17
C GLY A 83 18.82 -12.61 9.06
N ASN A 84 19.66 -12.73 10.10
CA ASN A 84 19.57 -13.83 11.06
C ASN A 84 18.52 -13.57 12.17
N GLN A 85 18.14 -12.32 12.42
CA GLN A 85 17.17 -11.97 13.45
C GLN A 85 15.74 -12.31 13.02
N LEU A 86 15.00 -12.99 13.90
CA LEU A 86 13.67 -13.52 13.60
C LEU A 86 12.67 -12.38 13.30
N TRP A 87 12.73 -11.30 14.09
CA TRP A 87 11.97 -10.08 13.84
C TRP A 87 12.18 -9.50 12.43
N PHE A 88 13.43 -9.43 11.95
CA PHE A 88 13.73 -8.83 10.65
C PHE A 88 13.21 -9.70 9.51
N LYS A 89 13.34 -11.03 9.61
CA LYS A 89 12.79 -11.98 8.61
C LYS A 89 11.28 -11.81 8.46
N ILE A 90 10.55 -11.83 9.58
CA ILE A 90 9.09 -11.70 9.57
C ILE A 90 8.70 -10.32 9.02
N LYS A 91 9.36 -9.24 9.48
CA LYS A 91 9.10 -7.90 8.98
C LYS A 91 9.28 -7.81 7.46
N MET A 92 10.35 -8.40 6.92
CA MET A 92 10.62 -8.38 5.49
C MET A 92 9.58 -9.17 4.69
N ILE A 93 9.07 -10.28 5.20
CA ILE A 93 7.96 -11.02 4.57
C ILE A 93 6.71 -10.14 4.50
N PHE A 94 6.35 -9.46 5.60
CA PHE A 94 5.20 -8.55 5.60
C PHE A 94 5.40 -7.36 4.66
N VAL A 95 6.58 -6.73 4.67
CA VAL A 95 6.89 -5.61 3.76
C VAL A 95 6.83 -6.05 2.30
N LEU A 96 7.40 -7.20 1.95
CA LEU A 96 7.30 -7.73 0.58
C LEU A 96 5.84 -8.06 0.22
N GLY A 97 5.09 -8.65 1.14
CA GLY A 97 3.67 -8.92 0.98
C GLY A 97 2.86 -7.65 0.73
N LEU A 98 3.16 -6.56 1.46
CA LEU A 98 2.57 -5.23 1.28
C LEU A 98 2.86 -4.67 -0.12
N VAL A 99 4.12 -4.69 -0.55
CA VAL A 99 4.50 -4.15 -1.87
C VAL A 99 3.85 -4.96 -2.99
N LEU A 100 3.88 -6.29 -2.90
CA LEU A 100 3.26 -7.16 -3.90
C LEU A 100 1.74 -6.97 -3.97
N ASN A 101 1.06 -6.96 -2.81
CA ASN A 101 -0.38 -6.71 -2.78
C ASN A 101 -0.73 -5.30 -3.28
N GLY A 102 -0.03 -4.27 -2.81
CA GLY A 102 -0.27 -2.88 -3.22
C GLY A 102 -0.10 -2.69 -4.73
N MET A 103 0.92 -3.28 -5.34
CA MET A 103 1.12 -3.23 -6.80
C MET A 103 0.03 -3.97 -7.57
N LEU A 104 -0.36 -5.18 -7.13
CA LEU A 104 -1.35 -6.01 -7.83
C LEU A 104 -2.78 -5.48 -7.67
N MET A 105 -3.17 -5.05 -6.47
CA MET A 105 -4.52 -4.55 -6.20
C MET A 105 -4.69 -3.10 -6.63
N GLY A 106 -3.68 -2.24 -6.48
CA GLY A 106 -3.75 -0.83 -6.91
C GLY A 106 -4.04 -0.68 -8.40
N GLN A 107 -3.37 -1.47 -9.24
CA GLN A 107 -3.61 -1.48 -10.68
C GLN A 107 -4.98 -2.06 -11.07
N LYS A 108 -5.42 -3.13 -10.38
CA LYS A 108 -6.71 -3.78 -10.66
C LYS A 108 -7.90 -2.95 -10.18
N SER A 109 -7.76 -2.25 -9.05
CA SER A 109 -8.82 -1.45 -8.43
C SER A 109 -9.22 -0.26 -9.30
N GLY A 110 -8.25 0.55 -9.73
CA GLY A 110 -8.53 1.74 -10.54
C GLY A 110 -9.13 1.41 -11.91
N ASN A 111 -8.59 0.39 -12.60
CA ASN A 111 -9.04 0.03 -13.94
C ASN A 111 -10.34 -0.77 -13.93
N GLY A 112 -10.51 -1.74 -13.00
CA GLY A 112 -11.72 -2.55 -12.92
C GLY A 112 -12.95 -1.72 -12.57
N LEU A 113 -12.82 -0.82 -11.58
CA LEU A 113 -13.93 0.03 -11.15
C LEU A 113 -14.29 1.06 -12.23
N LYS A 114 -13.29 1.67 -12.88
CA LYS A 114 -13.52 2.61 -13.99
C LYS A 114 -14.17 1.91 -15.20
N GLN A 115 -13.75 0.70 -15.54
CA GLN A 115 -14.29 -0.07 -16.66
C GLN A 115 -15.72 -0.57 -16.40
N SER A 116 -16.03 -1.02 -15.18
CA SER A 116 -17.39 -1.39 -14.76
C SER A 116 -18.36 -0.20 -14.72
N LEU A 117 -17.84 1.02 -14.57
CA LEU A 117 -18.63 2.25 -14.56
C LEU A 117 -18.81 2.87 -15.95
N THR A 118 -17.82 2.75 -16.86
CA THR A 118 -17.91 3.27 -18.23
C THR A 118 -18.59 2.32 -19.21
N THR A 119 -18.56 1.01 -18.96
CA THR A 119 -19.29 0.01 -19.77
C THR A 119 -20.73 -0.09 -19.25
N GLY A 120 -21.49 0.99 -19.40
CA GLY A 120 -22.90 1.01 -19.08
C GLY A 120 -23.66 -0.03 -19.91
N ASN A 121 -24.17 -1.08 -19.25
CA ASN A 121 -25.52 -1.63 -19.51
C ASN A 121 -25.86 -2.93 -18.77
N ASN A 122 -24.95 -3.60 -18.05
CA ASN A 122 -25.32 -4.85 -17.33
C ASN A 122 -24.65 -5.08 -15.97
N VAL A 123 -23.82 -4.16 -15.48
CA VAL A 123 -23.23 -4.30 -14.14
C VAL A 123 -24.26 -3.87 -13.10
N LYS A 124 -24.75 -4.82 -12.31
CA LYS A 124 -25.69 -4.54 -11.21
C LYS A 124 -25.03 -3.53 -10.28
N ALA A 125 -25.73 -2.47 -9.89
CA ALA A 125 -25.21 -1.45 -8.95
C ALA A 125 -24.59 -2.07 -7.68
N GLN A 126 -25.11 -3.22 -7.27
CA GLN A 126 -24.62 -4.03 -6.17
C GLN A 126 -23.20 -4.58 -6.37
N GLN A 127 -22.80 -4.96 -7.59
CA GLN A 127 -21.44 -5.42 -7.89
C GLN A 127 -20.40 -4.31 -7.72
N VAL A 128 -20.76 -3.07 -8.07
CA VAL A 128 -19.88 -1.90 -7.88
C VAL A 128 -19.74 -1.58 -6.40
N GLU A 129 -20.83 -1.64 -5.64
CA GLU A 129 -20.82 -1.42 -4.19
C GLU A 129 -19.98 -2.47 -3.45
N ASP A 130 -20.11 -3.75 -3.83
CA ASP A 130 -19.33 -4.85 -3.29
C ASP A 130 -17.84 -4.72 -3.60
N ALA A 131 -17.49 -4.22 -4.80
CA ALA A 131 -16.13 -3.92 -5.19
C ALA A 131 -15.54 -2.78 -4.31
N ILE A 132 -16.29 -1.70 -4.09
CA ILE A 132 -15.86 -0.60 -3.20
C ILE A 132 -15.66 -1.11 -1.77
N ARG A 133 -16.59 -1.90 -1.21
CA ARG A 133 -16.43 -2.48 0.14
C ARG A 133 -15.23 -3.41 0.25
N THR A 134 -14.95 -4.16 -0.81
CA THR A 134 -13.76 -5.03 -0.88
C THR A 134 -12.48 -4.20 -0.85
N MET A 135 -12.44 -3.06 -1.54
CA MET A 135 -11.31 -2.13 -1.46
C MET A 135 -11.16 -1.52 -0.06
N ILE A 136 -12.26 -1.13 0.60
CA ILE A 136 -12.18 -0.63 1.98
C ILE A 136 -11.57 -1.69 2.91
N ARG A 137 -12.02 -2.96 2.82
CA ARG A 137 -11.46 -4.07 3.60
C ARG A 137 -9.99 -4.30 3.29
N PHE A 138 -9.61 -4.23 2.02
CA PHE A 138 -8.22 -4.39 1.58
C PHE A 138 -7.30 -3.33 2.21
N HIS A 139 -7.62 -2.04 2.08
CA HIS A 139 -6.80 -0.98 2.67
C HIS A 139 -6.79 -1.05 4.20
N PHE A 140 -7.89 -1.46 4.83
CA PHE A 140 -7.93 -1.69 6.29
C PHE A 140 -6.95 -2.80 6.72
N ILE A 141 -6.95 -3.94 6.03
CA ILE A 141 -5.99 -5.03 6.30
C ILE A 141 -4.56 -4.54 6.07
N GLN A 142 -4.33 -3.77 5.00
CA GLN A 142 -3.02 -3.23 4.67
C GLN A 142 -2.50 -2.28 5.78
N LEU A 143 -3.36 -1.42 6.32
CA LEU A 143 -3.07 -0.59 7.49
C LEU A 143 -2.76 -1.40 8.74
N CYS A 144 -3.49 -2.49 9.00
CA CYS A 144 -3.18 -3.39 10.10
C CYS A 144 -1.78 -4.01 9.94
N ILE A 145 -1.41 -4.42 8.72
CA ILE A 145 -0.07 -4.95 8.44
C ILE A 145 1.01 -3.87 8.63
N PHE A 146 0.80 -2.64 8.15
CA PHE A 146 1.70 -1.52 8.42
C PHE A 146 1.90 -1.28 9.92
N PHE A 147 0.81 -1.32 10.69
CA PHE A 147 0.87 -1.19 12.14
C PHE A 147 1.70 -2.30 12.79
N ILE A 148 1.50 -3.56 12.38
CA ILE A 148 2.30 -4.70 12.85
C ILE A 148 3.78 -4.50 12.49
N VAL A 149 4.10 -4.10 11.25
CA VAL A 149 5.47 -3.84 10.79
C VAL A 149 6.15 -2.76 11.65
N VAL A 150 5.43 -1.70 12.01
CA VAL A 150 5.93 -0.62 12.87
C VAL A 150 6.11 -1.11 14.31
N LEU A 151 5.14 -1.81 14.88
CA LEU A 151 5.24 -2.40 16.23
C LEU A 151 6.47 -3.30 16.32
N MET A 152 6.59 -4.20 15.36
CA MET A 152 7.74 -5.09 15.23
C MET A 152 9.02 -4.24 15.25
N ALA A 153 9.11 -3.16 14.46
CA ALA A 153 10.30 -2.31 14.39
C ALA A 153 10.69 -1.60 15.69
N VAL A 154 9.72 -1.30 16.54
CA VAL A 154 9.96 -0.70 17.86
C VAL A 154 10.41 -1.76 18.87
N PHE A 155 9.71 -2.89 18.94
CA PHE A 155 9.93 -3.87 20.01
C PHE A 155 11.07 -4.86 19.75
N LYS A 156 11.48 -5.06 18.49
CA LYS A 156 12.67 -5.87 18.09
C LYS A 156 12.80 -7.20 18.85
N PHE A 157 11.75 -8.03 18.81
CA PHE A 157 11.75 -9.34 19.46
C PHE A 157 12.84 -10.25 18.85
N ASN A 158 13.55 -11.01 19.68
CA ASN A 158 14.57 -11.97 19.24
C ASN A 158 14.09 -13.40 19.48
#